data_AF-A0A435JC64-F1
#
_entry.id   AF-A0A435JC64-F1
#
_cell.length_a   1.000
_cell.length_b   1.000
_cell.length_c   1.000
_cell.angle_alpha   90.00
_cell.angle_beta   90.00
_cell.angle_gamma   90.00
#
_symmetry.space_group_name_H-M   'P 1'
#
loop_
_entity.id
_entity.type
_entity.pdbx_description
1 polymer ?
#
loop_
_entity_poly.entity_id
_entity_poly.type
_entity_poly.pdbx_seq_one_letter_code
_entity_poly.pdbx_strand_id
1 'polypeptide(L)' 'MKALTFTLVAEPAERLDLSPLTPERLAGIERRDVERIQIGMSKHGSKVGDIFRVAGSDPTYIVFEGGSTRLDLVA' A
#
# COMPACT_ATOMS: atom_id res chain seq x y z
N MET A 1 0.09 -7.48 18.64
CA MET A 1 0.09 -7.41 17.16
C MET A 1 0.29 -5.95 16.77
N LYS A 2 1.03 -5.66 15.69
CA LYS A 2 1.24 -4.28 15.21
C LYS A 2 0.53 -4.12 13.88
N ALA A 3 -0.31 -3.07 13.79
CA ALA A 3 -1.03 -2.68 12.59
C ALA A 3 -0.11 -2.63 11.36
N LEU A 4 -0.62 -3.11 10.22
CA LEU A 4 0.06 -3.00 8.94
C LEU A 4 0.06 -1.55 8.49
N THR A 5 1.22 -0.92 8.57
CA THR A 5 1.41 0.51 8.33
C THR A 5 2.12 0.73 7.01
N PHE A 6 1.54 1.57 6.17
CA PHE A 6 2.06 1.99 4.87
C PHE A 6 2.50 3.45 4.98
N THR A 7 3.80 3.67 5.14
CA THR A 7 4.34 5.03 5.24
C THR A 7 4.82 5.49 3.86
N LEU A 8 4.22 6.55 3.32
CA LEU A 8 4.59 7.14 2.03
C LEU A 8 6.02 7.67 2.11
N VAL A 9 6.94 7.13 1.30
CA VAL A 9 8.36 7.53 1.36
C VAL A 9 8.71 8.67 0.41
N ALA A 10 7.92 8.86 -0.65
CA ALA A 10 8.09 9.92 -1.64
C ALA A 10 6.77 10.22 -2.34
N GLU A 11 6.68 11.39 -2.99
CA GLU A 11 5.50 11.72 -3.79
C GLU A 11 5.41 10.77 -5.00
N PRO A 12 4.27 10.07 -5.20
CA PRO A 12 4.11 9.13 -6.30
C PRO A 12 4.29 9.80 -7.66
N ALA A 13 5.09 9.23 -8.56
CA ALA A 13 5.28 9.77 -9.91
C ALA A 13 4.01 9.67 -10.79
N GLU A 14 3.09 8.77 -10.43
CA GLU A 14 1.83 8.51 -11.11
C GLU A 14 0.67 8.45 -10.11
N ARG A 15 -0.57 8.35 -10.61
CA ARG A 15 -1.74 8.06 -9.78
C ARG A 15 -1.75 6.58 -9.37
N LEU A 16 -2.08 6.33 -8.11
CA LEU A 16 -2.05 5.01 -7.50
C LEU A 16 -3.45 4.58 -7.08
N ASP A 17 -3.79 3.34 -7.38
CA ASP A 17 -5.02 2.67 -6.94
C ASP A 17 -4.73 1.88 -5.67
N LEU A 18 -5.31 2.30 -4.53
CA LEU A 18 -5.15 1.64 -3.23
C LEU A 18 -6.30 0.67 -2.91
N SER A 19 -7.24 0.43 -3.82
CA SER A 19 -8.30 -0.57 -3.66
C SER A 19 -7.84 -2.01 -3.36
N PRO A 20 -6.61 -2.47 -3.74
CA PRO A 20 -6.14 -3.78 -3.31
C PRO A 20 -5.62 -3.83 -1.87
N LEU A 21 -5.42 -2.68 -1.21
CA LEU A 21 -4.83 -2.56 0.13
C LEU A 21 -5.89 -2.53 1.23
N THR A 22 -6.84 -3.47 1.20
CA THR A 22 -7.87 -3.61 2.22
C THR A 22 -7.60 -4.79 3.13
N PRO A 23 -8.09 -4.78 4.39
CA PRO A 23 -7.87 -5.88 5.34
C PRO A 23 -8.29 -7.24 4.78
N GLU A 24 -9.41 -7.27 4.06
CA GLU A 24 -9.97 -8.47 3.45
C GLU A 24 -9.07 -9.06 2.36
N ARG A 25 -8.42 -8.21 1.57
CA ARG A 25 -7.53 -8.64 0.48
C ARG A 25 -6.14 -9.00 0.98
N LEU A 26 -5.68 -8.37 2.06
CA LEU A 26 -4.37 -8.61 2.65
C LEU A 26 -4.41 -9.73 3.71
N ALA A 27 -5.59 -10.24 4.06
CA ALA A 27 -5.76 -11.33 5.01
C ALA A 27 -4.98 -12.58 4.54
N GLY A 28 -4.05 -13.04 5.38
CA GLY A 28 -3.20 -14.20 5.08
C GLY A 28 -2.08 -13.93 4.06
N ILE A 29 -1.88 -12.70 3.61
CA ILE A 29 -0.76 -12.30 2.77
C ILE A 29 0.41 -11.86 3.64
N GLU A 30 1.59 -12.41 3.37
CA GLU A 30 2.83 -12.02 4.05
C GLU A 30 3.28 -10.61 3.63
N ARG A 31 3.92 -9.89 4.55
CA ARG A 31 4.39 -8.50 4.31
C ARG A 31 5.21 -8.35 3.02
N ARG A 32 6.05 -9.34 2.70
CA ARG A 32 6.88 -9.36 1.49
C ARG A 32 6.06 -9.47 0.21
N ASP A 33 4.93 -10.16 0.27
CA ASP A 33 4.01 -10.29 -0.86
C ASP A 33 3.15 -9.04 -1.01
N VAL A 34 2.78 -8.40 0.11
CA VAL A 34 2.13 -7.08 0.11
C VAL A 34 3.00 -6.04 -0.60
N GLU A 35 4.31 -6.01 -0.31
CA GLU A 35 5.27 -5.11 -0.99
C GLU A 35 5.33 -5.30 -2.51
N ARG A 36 4.90 -6.46 -3.03
CA ARG A 36 4.92 -6.79 -4.45
C ARG A 36 3.61 -6.46 -5.18
N ILE A 37 2.55 -6.08 -4.45
CA ILE A 37 1.26 -5.70 -5.03
C ILE A 37 1.46 -4.48 -5.93
N GLN A 38 0.98 -4.56 -7.16
CA GLN A 38 1.00 -3.45 -8.11
C GLN A 38 -0.17 -2.51 -7.80
N ILE A 39 0.15 -1.24 -7.58
CA ILE A 39 -0.82 -0.17 -7.27
C ILE A 39 -0.76 0.96 -8.30
N GLY A 40 0.27 1.02 -9.15
CA GLY A 40 0.35 1.98 -10.24
C GLY A 40 -0.61 1.65 -11.37
N MET A 41 -1.26 2.69 -11.91
CA MET A 41 -2.20 2.56 -13.02
C MET A 41 -1.53 2.55 -14.40
N SER A 42 -0.21 2.76 -14.48
CA SER A 42 0.54 2.70 -15.73
C SER A 42 0.93 1.26 -16.15
N LYS A 43 1.37 1.12 -17.41
CA LYS A 43 1.85 -0.16 -17.98
C LYS A 43 3.06 -0.78 -17.26
N HIS A 44 3.80 0.02 -16.48
CA HIS A 44 4.92 -0.41 -15.65
C HIS A 44 4.64 -0.06 -14.18
N GLY A 45 3.37 -0.16 -13.78
CA GLY A 45 2.85 0.40 -12.54
C GLY A 45 3.71 0.14 -11.31
N SER A 46 3.83 1.19 -10.51
CA SER A 46 4.54 1.17 -9.23
C SER A 46 3.98 0.09 -8.28
N LYS A 47 4.85 -0.55 -7.51
CA LYS A 47 4.44 -1.50 -6.48
C LYS A 47 4.35 -0.81 -5.12
N VAL A 48 3.67 -1.47 -4.18
CA VAL A 48 3.59 -1.00 -2.79
C VAL A 48 4.97 -0.70 -2.23
N GLY A 49 5.93 -1.62 -2.35
CA GLY A 49 7.27 -1.45 -1.79
C GLY A 49 8.11 -0.34 -2.43
N ASP A 50 7.73 0.11 -3.63
CA ASP A 50 8.40 1.23 -4.31
C ASP A 50 7.92 2.58 -3.78
N ILE A 51 6.68 2.65 -3.29
CA ILE A 51 5.99 3.90 -2.87
C ILE A 51 5.88 4.01 -1.35
N PHE A 52 5.65 2.88 -0.68
CA PHE A 52 5.35 2.80 0.73
C PHE A 52 6.38 1.92 1.45
N ARG A 53 6.84 2.40 2.59
CA ARG A 53 7.51 1.55 3.57
C ARG A 53 6.44 0.78 4.34
N VAL A 54 6.46 -0.55 4.22
CA VAL A 54 5.50 -1.44 4.91
C VAL A 54 6.08 -1.92 6.24
N ALA A 55 5.43 -1.56 7.33
CA ALA A 55 5.77 -1.98 8.70
C ALA A 55 4.59 -2.70 9.37
N GLY A 56 4.87 -3.49 10.40
CA GLY A 56 3.85 -4.31 11.06
C GLY A 56 3.52 -5.58 10.28
N SER A 57 2.56 -6.34 10.80
CA SER A 57 2.21 -7.67 10.29
C SER A 57 0.74 -8.02 10.49
N ASP A 58 -0.07 -7.08 10.97
CA ASP A 58 -1.48 -7.29 11.26
C ASP A 58 -2.33 -6.62 10.16
N PRO A 59 -2.78 -7.38 9.15
CA PRO A 59 -3.58 -6.83 8.05
C PRO A 59 -5.00 -6.44 8.49
N THR A 60 -5.45 -6.82 9.69
CA THR A 60 -6.76 -6.42 10.23
C THR A 60 -6.81 -4.92 10.56
N TYR A 61 -5.66 -4.32 10.85
CA TYR A 61 -5.52 -2.90 11.13
C TYR A 61 -4.57 -2.28 10.13
N ILE A 62 -5.10 -1.51 9.18
CA ILE A 62 -4.33 -0.81 8.16
C ILE A 62 -4.19 0.66 8.52
N VAL A 63 -2.97 1.18 8.43
CA VAL A 63 -2.67 2.60 8.66
C VAL A 63 -1.90 3.14 7.47
N PHE A 64 -2.38 4.22 6.86
CA PHE A 64 -1.63 4.97 5.85
C PHE A 64 -1.02 6.21 6.50
N GLU A 65 0.30 6.30 6.50
CA GLU A 65 1.03 7.46 7.03
C GLU A 65 1.58 8.29 5.88
N GLY A 66 1.18 9.57 5.84
CA GLY A 66 1.45 10.44 4.71
C GLY A 66 0.34 10.35 3.65
N GLY A 67 0.19 11.42 2.88
CA GLY A 67 -0.86 11.53 1.88
C GLY A 67 -0.37 12.28 0.65
N SER A 68 -0.93 11.93 -0.51
CA SER A 68 -0.74 12.66 -1.76
C SER A 68 -2.08 12.76 -2.47
N THR A 69 -2.26 13.82 -3.26
CA THR A 69 -3.42 14.00 -4.15
C THR A 69 -3.50 12.94 -5.26
N ARG A 70 -2.47 12.10 -5.38
CA ARG A 70 -2.35 11.02 -6.36
C ARG A 70 -2.78 9.64 -5.81
N LEU A 71 -3.16 9.57 -4.53
CA LEU A 71 -3.67 8.34 -3.92
C LEU A 71 -5.18 8.25 -4.13
N ASP A 72 -5.61 7.30 -4.96
CA ASP A 72 -7.02 7.03 -5.22
C ASP A 72 -7.52 5.83 -4.40
N LEU A 73 -8.81 5.84 -4.07
CA LEU A 73 -9.50 4.74 -3.39
C LEU A 73 -8.90 4.34 -2.03
N VAL A 74 -8.47 5.34 -1.25
CA VAL A 74 -8.17 5.17 0.18
C VAL A 74 -9.48 4.84 0.91
N ALA A 75 -9.60 3.61 1.44
CA ALA A 75 -10.79 3.09 2.12
C ALA A 75 -10.48 2.71 3.57
#